data_AF-A0A0C9Y100-F1
#
_entry.id   AF-A0A0C9Y100-F1
#
_cell.length_a   1.000
_cell.length_b   1.000
_cell.length_c   1.000
_cell.angle_alpha   90.00
_cell.angle_beta   90.00
_cell.angle_gamma   90.00
#
_symmetry.space_group_name_H-M   'P 1'
#
loop_
_entity.id
_entity.type
_entity.pdbx_description
1 polymer ?
#
loop_
_entity_poly.entity_id
_entity_poly.type
_entity_poly.pdbx_seq_one_letter_code
_entity_poly.pdbx_strand_id
1 'polypeptide(L)'
;MERNIQVFLEHAQHNPTIGRAVKSFHIILRVRLEKVAPLRDCLLRLCNVADLQLILPSLKPFRWGQLLHGVRFHQLDLLSINVLHTVVAEFLEYHPGIAFLSVDACGVIRGPCPLDGRKLPALCDVSAPTRCVMRLVLNNPISRVAALQFSKADLAPIRTLVASLLTSTANLTVLQLEVSPTDY
;
A
#
# COMPACT_ATOMS: atom_id res chain seq x y z
N MET A 1 7.24 24.19 3.31
CA MET A 1 7.45 22.75 3.03
C MET A 1 6.81 22.34 1.71
N GLU A 2 5.51 22.60 1.50
CA GLU A 2 4.84 22.34 0.22
C GLU A 2 5.52 23.01 -0.99
N ARG A 3 6.01 24.25 -0.83
CA ARG A 3 6.73 24.97 -1.89
C ARG A 3 7.98 24.24 -2.39
N ASN A 4 8.74 23.57 -1.52
CA ASN A 4 9.96 22.86 -1.93
C ASN A 4 9.61 21.52 -2.62
N ILE A 5 8.56 20.86 -2.15
CA ILE A 5 8.01 19.66 -2.83
C ILE A 5 7.51 20.07 -4.21
N GLN A 6 6.79 21.19 -4.31
CA GLN A 6 6.27 21.68 -5.57
C GLN A 6 7.39 22.06 -6.55
N VAL A 7 8.43 22.78 -6.10
CA VAL A 7 9.60 23.10 -6.92
C VAL A 7 10.33 21.82 -7.39
N PHE A 8 10.47 20.82 -6.52
CA PHE A 8 11.07 19.54 -6.93
C PHE A 8 10.18 18.80 -7.94
N LEU A 9 8.87 18.74 -7.71
CA LEU A 9 7.92 18.12 -8.64
C LEU A 9 7.95 18.84 -9.99
N GLU A 10 8.02 20.17 -10.00
CA GLU A 10 8.19 20.99 -11.19
C GLU A 10 9.53 20.67 -11.90
N HIS A 11 10.65 20.58 -11.18
CA HIS A 11 11.94 20.22 -11.80
C HIS A 11 11.94 18.80 -12.39
N ALA A 12 11.35 17.84 -11.68
CA ALA A 12 11.20 16.47 -12.15
C ALA A 12 10.27 16.37 -13.38
N GLN A 13 9.29 17.27 -13.50
CA GLN A 13 8.41 17.34 -14.67
C GLN A 13 9.16 17.81 -15.93
N HIS A 14 10.13 18.71 -15.79
CA HIS A 14 10.84 19.32 -16.92
C HIS A 14 12.12 18.58 -17.34
N ASN A 15 12.65 17.67 -16.52
CA ASN A 15 13.86 16.93 -16.83
C ASN A 15 13.60 15.41 -16.98
N PRO A 16 13.46 14.90 -18.22
CA PRO A 16 13.13 13.49 -18.46
C PRO A 16 14.23 12.52 -17.99
N THR A 17 15.47 12.97 -17.86
CA THR A 17 16.57 12.17 -17.31
C THR A 17 16.32 11.85 -15.85
N ILE A 18 15.79 12.81 -15.07
CA ILE A 18 15.41 12.58 -13.67
C ILE A 18 14.28 11.55 -13.60
N GLY A 19 13.24 11.69 -14.41
CA GLY A 19 12.10 10.76 -14.42
C GLY A 19 12.47 9.30 -14.74
N ARG A 20 13.53 9.08 -15.53
CA ARG A 20 14.08 7.75 -15.83
C ARG A 20 15.03 7.23 -14.75
N ALA A 21 15.70 8.10 -14.01
CA ALA A 21 16.67 7.71 -13.01
C ALA A 21 16.02 7.34 -11.66
N VAL A 22 14.84 7.88 -11.36
CA VAL A 22 14.14 7.63 -10.09
C VAL A 22 13.65 6.18 -10.01
N LYS A 23 14.20 5.43 -9.05
CA LYS A 23 13.79 4.07 -8.68
C LYS A 23 12.93 4.02 -7.43
N SER A 24 13.19 4.90 -6.47
CA SER A 24 12.44 4.95 -5.21
C SER A 24 11.81 6.33 -5.07
N PHE A 25 10.49 6.40 -4.95
CA PHE A 25 9.74 7.64 -4.87
C PHE A 25 8.85 7.68 -3.63
N HIS A 26 9.29 8.43 -2.62
CA HIS A 26 8.67 8.44 -1.30
C HIS A 26 8.14 9.83 -0.97
N ILE A 27 6.82 9.95 -0.82
CA ILE A 27 6.14 11.16 -0.36
C ILE A 27 5.39 10.81 0.93
N ILE A 28 5.92 11.32 2.05
CA ILE A 28 5.35 11.15 3.38
C ILE A 28 5.01 12.54 3.90
N LEU A 29 3.73 12.86 3.92
CA LEU A 29 3.24 14.13 4.45
C LEU A 29 2.69 13.93 5.86
N ARG A 30 2.86 14.95 6.70
CA ARG A 30 2.20 15.06 8.01
C ARG A 30 1.01 16.03 7.98
N VAL A 31 0.79 16.64 6.83
CA VAL A 31 -0.25 17.64 6.60
C VAL A 31 -1.06 17.26 5.36
N ARG A 32 -2.27 17.81 5.27
CA ARG A 32 -3.17 17.57 4.14
C ARG A 32 -2.59 18.17 2.86
N LEU A 33 -2.58 17.38 1.79
CA LEU A 33 -2.24 17.86 0.45
C LEU A 33 -3.45 18.56 -0.19
N GLU A 34 -3.29 19.84 -0.51
CA GLU A 34 -4.38 20.63 -1.10
C GLU A 34 -4.63 20.29 -2.58
N LYS A 35 -3.56 20.15 -3.36
CA LYS A 35 -3.59 19.91 -4.82
C LYS A 35 -2.86 18.61 -5.16
N VAL A 36 -3.56 17.68 -5.82
CA VAL A 36 -2.99 16.39 -6.26
C VAL A 36 -2.40 16.43 -7.66
N ALA A 37 -2.78 17.42 -8.48
CA ALA A 37 -2.39 17.48 -9.89
C ALA A 37 -0.86 17.48 -10.10
N PRO A 38 -0.05 18.31 -9.40
CA PRO A 38 1.41 18.29 -9.60
C PRO A 38 2.05 16.95 -9.25
N LEU A 39 1.56 16.29 -8.19
CA LEU A 39 2.03 14.98 -7.77
C LEU A 39 1.65 13.91 -8.80
N ARG A 40 0.42 13.95 -9.32
CA ARG A 40 -0.04 13.06 -10.38
C ARG A 40 0.81 13.20 -11.64
N ASP A 41 1.04 14.42 -12.08
CA ASP A 41 1.83 14.69 -13.29
C ASP A 41 3.28 14.24 -13.12
N CYS A 42 3.82 14.29 -11.90
CA CYS A 42 5.11 13.69 -11.58
C CYS A 42 5.05 12.17 -11.69
N LEU A 43 4.11 11.49 -11.02
CA LEU A 43 3.95 10.04 -11.04
C LEU A 43 3.84 9.48 -12.47
N LEU A 44 3.11 10.16 -13.36
CA LEU A 44 2.95 9.75 -14.76
C LEU A 44 4.24 9.83 -15.59
N ARG A 45 5.24 10.59 -15.14
CA ARG A 45 6.54 10.75 -15.82
C ARG A 45 7.62 9.83 -15.27
N LEU A 46 7.43 9.30 -14.06
CA LEU A 46 8.34 8.30 -13.51
C LEU A 46 8.05 6.96 -14.19
N CYS A 47 9.07 6.33 -14.77
CA CYS A 47 8.88 5.09 -15.54
C CYS A 47 9.55 3.86 -14.92
N ASN A 48 10.55 4.07 -14.06
CA ASN A 48 11.40 3.02 -13.50
C ASN A 48 11.26 2.89 -11.97
N VAL A 49 10.12 3.34 -11.42
CA VAL A 49 9.86 3.24 -9.98
C VAL A 49 9.72 1.76 -9.62
N ALA A 50 10.58 1.31 -8.71
CA ALA A 50 10.54 0.02 -8.04
C ALA A 50 9.95 0.14 -6.62
N ASP A 51 10.18 1.27 -5.94
CA ASP A 51 9.66 1.53 -4.60
C ASP A 51 8.77 2.76 -4.60
N LEU A 52 7.48 2.57 -4.29
CA LEU A 52 6.53 3.67 -4.14
C LEU A 52 6.03 3.73 -2.70
N GLN A 53 6.24 4.89 -2.07
CA GLN A 53 5.64 5.20 -0.78
C GLN A 53 4.83 6.49 -0.85
N LEU A 54 3.52 6.39 -0.62
CA LEU A 54 2.59 7.53 -0.62
C LEU A 54 1.79 7.53 0.68
N ILE A 55 2.23 8.34 1.64
CA ILE A 55 1.53 8.55 2.90
C ILE A 55 0.97 9.98 2.89
N LEU A 56 -0.30 10.11 2.53
CA LEU A 56 -1.01 11.38 2.33
C LEU A 56 -2.20 11.49 3.30
N PRO A 57 -2.00 12.07 4.49
CA PRO A 57 -3.06 12.15 5.50
C PRO A 57 -4.27 12.93 4.99
N SER A 58 -5.46 12.46 5.37
CA SER A 58 -6.73 13.15 5.11
C SER A 58 -7.05 13.39 3.62
N LEU A 59 -6.40 12.66 2.70
CA LEU A 59 -6.74 12.72 1.28
C LEU A 59 -8.03 11.93 1.02
N LYS A 60 -9.05 12.60 0.48
CA LYS A 60 -10.36 12.00 0.21
C LYS A 60 -10.24 10.87 -0.82
N PRO A 61 -11.03 9.78 -0.72
CA PRO A 61 -10.93 8.61 -1.61
C PRO A 61 -10.98 8.93 -3.11
N PHE A 62 -11.87 9.83 -3.54
CA PHE A 62 -11.95 10.21 -4.97
C PHE A 62 -10.67 10.86 -5.49
N ARG A 63 -9.92 11.56 -4.64
CA ARG A 63 -8.65 12.20 -5.03
C ARG A 63 -7.52 11.19 -5.16
N TRP A 64 -7.58 10.09 -4.42
CA TRP A 64 -6.65 8.98 -4.62
C TRP A 64 -6.87 8.28 -5.96
N GLY A 65 -8.13 8.05 -6.32
CA GLY A 65 -8.48 7.57 -7.67
C GLY A 65 -7.89 8.49 -8.75
N GLN A 66 -8.10 9.80 -8.63
CA GLN A 66 -7.49 10.78 -9.54
C GLN A 66 -5.95 10.72 -9.57
N LEU A 67 -5.32 10.61 -8.40
CA LEU A 67 -3.86 10.59 -8.26
C LEU A 67 -3.22 9.37 -8.93
N LEU A 68 -3.83 8.19 -8.78
CA LEU A 68 -3.29 6.93 -9.29
C LEU A 68 -3.82 6.55 -10.67
N HIS A 69 -4.85 7.25 -11.17
CA HIS A 69 -5.45 6.94 -12.46
C HIS A 69 -4.46 7.05 -13.61
N GLY A 70 -4.21 5.91 -14.27
CA GLY A 70 -3.30 5.77 -15.41
C GLY A 70 -1.82 5.62 -15.02
N VAL A 71 -1.49 5.64 -13.73
CA VAL A 71 -0.11 5.43 -13.25
C VAL A 71 0.25 3.96 -13.40
N ARG A 72 1.37 3.68 -14.08
CA ARG A 72 1.88 2.32 -14.31
C ARG A 72 3.39 2.28 -14.15
N PHE A 73 3.85 1.39 -13.30
CA PHE A 73 5.26 1.18 -13.00
C PHE A 73 5.61 -0.29 -13.24
N HIS A 74 6.26 -0.58 -14.36
CA HIS A 74 6.54 -1.96 -14.78
C HIS A 74 7.50 -2.70 -13.85
N GLN A 75 8.26 -1.96 -13.03
CA GLN A 75 9.26 -2.50 -12.11
C GLN A 75 8.82 -2.38 -10.64
N LEU A 76 7.58 -1.98 -10.37
CA LEU A 76 7.12 -1.74 -9.01
C LEU A 76 7.09 -3.05 -8.22
N ASP A 77 7.91 -3.08 -7.19
CA ASP A 77 8.12 -4.20 -6.29
C ASP A 77 7.58 -3.89 -4.89
N LEU A 78 7.80 -2.66 -4.42
CA LEU A 78 7.35 -2.19 -3.12
C LEU A 78 6.28 -1.11 -3.23
N LEU A 79 5.14 -1.32 -2.57
CA LEU A 79 4.09 -0.34 -2.40
C LEU A 79 3.77 -0.13 -0.92
N SER A 80 3.91 1.10 -0.44
CA SER A 80 3.46 1.54 0.89
C SER A 80 2.49 2.71 0.76
N ILE A 81 1.23 2.54 1.18
CA ILE A 81 0.18 3.53 0.93
C ILE A 81 -0.90 3.54 2.01
N ASN A 82 -1.38 4.73 2.40
CA ASN A 82 -2.41 4.90 3.43
C ASN A 82 -3.82 5.18 2.87
N VAL A 83 -4.11 4.67 1.67
CA VAL A 83 -5.44 4.79 1.04
C VAL A 83 -6.34 3.61 1.41
N LEU A 84 -7.66 3.83 1.29
CA LEU A 84 -8.66 2.77 1.35
C LEU A 84 -8.32 1.63 0.39
N HIS A 85 -8.53 0.40 0.86
CA HIS A 85 -8.16 -0.82 0.14
C HIS A 85 -8.92 -0.98 -1.18
N THR A 86 -10.08 -0.34 -1.35
CA THR A 86 -10.80 -0.33 -2.64
C THR A 86 -9.98 0.31 -3.76
N VAL A 87 -9.25 1.38 -3.45
CA VAL A 87 -8.38 2.08 -4.43
C VAL A 87 -7.08 1.31 -4.63
N VAL A 88 -6.52 0.72 -3.56
CA VAL A 88 -5.34 -0.15 -3.68
C VAL A 88 -5.64 -1.34 -4.58
N ALA A 89 -6.79 -1.98 -4.38
CA ALA A 89 -7.23 -3.15 -5.13
C ALA A 89 -7.19 -2.91 -6.66
N GLU A 90 -7.73 -1.79 -7.13
CA GLU A 90 -7.67 -1.39 -8.54
C GLU A 90 -6.22 -1.14 -9.00
N PHE A 91 -5.41 -0.48 -8.17
CA PHE A 91 -4.02 -0.21 -8.51
C PHE A 91 -3.17 -1.49 -8.65
N LEU A 92 -3.40 -2.49 -7.80
CA LEU A 92 -2.69 -3.77 -7.83
C LEU A 92 -2.97 -4.58 -9.11
N GLU A 93 -4.11 -4.39 -9.77
CA GLU A 93 -4.42 -5.08 -11.04
C GLU A 93 -3.44 -4.72 -12.15
N TYR A 94 -2.86 -3.52 -12.10
CA TYR A 94 -1.87 -3.06 -13.06
C TYR A 94 -0.42 -3.36 -12.63
N HIS A 95 -0.21 -3.90 -11.43
CA HIS A 95 1.10 -4.11 -10.83
C HIS A 95 1.23 -5.52 -10.21
N PRO A 96 1.12 -6.59 -11.01
CA PRO A 96 1.16 -7.97 -10.50
C PRO A 96 2.53 -8.38 -9.93
N GLY A 97 3.58 -7.58 -10.18
CA GLY A 97 4.95 -7.83 -9.72
C GLY A 97 5.27 -7.35 -8.30
N ILE A 98 4.33 -6.73 -7.60
CA ILE A 98 4.56 -6.24 -6.22
C ILE A 98 4.84 -7.42 -5.29
N ALA A 99 6.04 -7.45 -4.70
CA ALA A 99 6.42 -8.41 -3.67
C ALA A 99 6.21 -7.90 -2.24
N PHE A 100 6.22 -6.56 -2.05
CA PHE A 100 6.11 -5.91 -0.74
C PHE A 100 4.91 -4.96 -0.70
N LEU A 101 3.91 -5.27 0.12
CA LEU A 101 2.70 -4.45 0.25
C LEU A 101 2.50 -3.98 1.68
N SER A 102 2.53 -2.67 1.90
CA SER A 102 2.16 -2.02 3.15
C SER A 102 0.93 -1.15 2.93
N VAL A 103 -0.18 -1.49 3.56
CA VAL A 103 -1.43 -0.73 3.49
C VAL A 103 -1.97 -0.46 4.87
N ASP A 104 -2.55 0.72 5.03
CA ASP A 104 -3.10 1.16 6.31
C ASP A 104 -4.57 0.70 6.47
N ALA A 105 -5.39 1.43 7.23
CA ALA A 105 -6.79 1.10 7.48
C ALA A 105 -7.62 0.80 6.21
N CYS A 106 -8.32 -0.34 6.22
CA CYS A 106 -9.17 -0.81 5.12
C CYS A 106 -10.41 0.07 4.86
N GLY A 107 -10.96 0.66 5.93
CA GLY A 107 -12.21 1.44 5.90
C GLY A 107 -13.50 0.62 5.77
N VAL A 108 -13.40 -0.69 5.52
CA VAL A 108 -14.56 -1.60 5.52
C VAL A 108 -14.89 -2.00 6.96
N ILE A 109 -16.07 -1.57 7.44
CA ILE A 109 -16.58 -1.92 8.78
C ILE A 109 -17.28 -3.29 8.75
N ARG A 110 -18.03 -3.57 7.68
CA ARG A 110 -18.80 -4.80 7.47
C ARG A 110 -18.54 -5.35 6.07
N GLY A 111 -18.35 -6.66 5.97
CA GLY A 111 -18.08 -7.35 4.72
C GLY A 111 -16.60 -7.69 4.50
N PRO A 112 -16.28 -8.37 3.39
CA PRO A 112 -14.92 -8.77 3.05
C PRO A 112 -14.07 -7.56 2.67
N CYS A 113 -12.76 -7.67 2.93
CA CYS A 113 -11.78 -6.68 2.46
C CYS A 113 -11.74 -6.68 0.93
N PRO A 114 -11.56 -5.53 0.24
CA PRO A 114 -11.39 -5.49 -1.22
C PRO A 114 -10.16 -6.23 -1.76
N LEU A 115 -9.22 -6.58 -0.86
CA LEU A 115 -8.05 -7.39 -1.16
C LEU A 115 -8.30 -8.90 -0.93
N ASP A 116 -9.47 -9.28 -0.40
CA ASP A 116 -9.86 -10.68 -0.20
C ASP A 116 -9.96 -11.41 -1.56
N GLY A 117 -9.49 -12.66 -1.59
CA GLY A 117 -9.48 -13.50 -2.79
C GLY A 117 -8.50 -13.08 -3.90
N ARG A 118 -7.77 -11.95 -3.75
CA ARG A 118 -6.82 -11.51 -4.77
C ARG A 118 -5.58 -12.39 -4.81
N LYS A 119 -5.19 -12.75 -6.03
CA LYS A 119 -3.95 -13.47 -6.34
C LYS A 119 -2.89 -12.49 -6.79
N LEU A 120 -1.84 -12.39 -6.01
CA LEU A 120 -0.66 -11.55 -6.15
C LEU A 120 0.54 -12.51 -6.06
N PRO A 121 0.91 -13.16 -7.17
CA PRO A 121 1.85 -14.29 -7.16
C PRO A 121 3.26 -13.91 -6.71
N ALA A 122 3.64 -12.63 -6.82
CA ALA A 122 4.92 -12.12 -6.33
C ALA A 122 4.89 -11.73 -4.84
N LEU A 123 3.69 -11.56 -4.24
CA LEU A 123 3.54 -10.99 -2.89
C LEU A 123 4.10 -11.95 -1.83
N CYS A 124 5.21 -11.55 -1.21
CA CYS A 124 5.91 -12.33 -0.21
C CYS A 124 6.03 -11.63 1.16
N ASP A 125 5.83 -10.31 1.20
CA ASP A 125 5.83 -9.50 2.42
C ASP A 125 4.58 -8.59 2.46
N VAL A 126 3.83 -8.65 3.56
CA VAL A 126 2.62 -7.85 3.74
C VAL A 126 2.57 -7.20 5.12
N SER A 127 2.23 -5.91 5.14
CA SER A 127 1.87 -5.16 6.33
C SER A 127 0.48 -4.53 6.18
N ALA A 128 -0.47 -4.96 7.00
CA ALA A 128 -1.85 -4.45 6.93
C ALA A 128 -2.63 -4.74 8.22
N PRO A 129 -3.86 -4.21 8.38
CA PRO A 129 -4.74 -4.63 9.47
C PRO A 129 -4.97 -6.14 9.48
N THR A 130 -4.99 -6.76 10.66
CA THR A 130 -5.09 -8.24 10.82
C THR A 130 -6.22 -8.86 10.01
N ARG A 131 -7.40 -8.22 10.00
CA ARG A 131 -8.58 -8.69 9.25
C ARG A 131 -8.37 -8.74 7.74
N CYS A 132 -7.45 -7.94 7.21
CA CYS A 132 -7.15 -7.87 5.78
C CYS A 132 -6.06 -8.88 5.43
N VAL A 133 -5.01 -8.98 6.24
CA VAL A 133 -3.91 -9.93 6.05
C VAL A 133 -4.39 -11.38 6.06
N MET A 134 -5.27 -11.75 6.99
CA MET A 134 -5.68 -13.16 7.18
C MET A 134 -6.24 -13.80 5.90
N ARG A 135 -6.84 -13.01 5.01
CA ARG A 135 -7.37 -13.48 3.73
C ARG A 135 -6.36 -13.44 2.60
N LEU A 136 -5.43 -12.47 2.62
CA LEU A 136 -4.35 -12.40 1.65
C LEU A 136 -3.41 -13.60 1.76
N VAL A 137 -3.08 -14.03 2.98
CA VAL A 137 -2.18 -15.18 3.23
C VAL A 137 -2.68 -16.47 2.57
N LEU A 138 -3.99 -16.69 2.49
CA LEU A 138 -4.55 -17.94 1.96
C LEU A 138 -4.27 -18.16 0.46
N ASN A 139 -4.08 -17.08 -0.30
CA ASN A 139 -4.02 -17.14 -1.76
C ASN A 139 -2.67 -16.71 -2.33
N ASN A 140 -1.70 -16.37 -1.48
CA ASN A 140 -0.45 -15.74 -1.87
C ASN A 140 0.74 -16.35 -1.13
N PRO A 141 1.94 -16.40 -1.73
CA PRO A 141 3.13 -17.02 -1.15
C PRO A 141 3.80 -16.11 -0.09
N ILE A 142 3.01 -15.65 0.88
CA ILE A 142 3.45 -14.71 1.90
C ILE A 142 4.36 -15.41 2.92
N SER A 143 5.59 -14.93 3.01
CA SER A 143 6.64 -15.42 3.92
C SER A 143 6.92 -14.46 5.08
N ARG A 144 6.44 -13.21 5.00
CA ARG A 144 6.65 -12.16 5.99
C ARG A 144 5.34 -11.42 6.23
N VAL A 145 4.91 -11.37 7.49
CA VAL A 145 3.64 -10.76 7.89
C VAL A 145 3.89 -9.77 9.01
N ALA A 146 3.40 -8.53 8.84
CA ALA A 146 3.23 -7.55 9.89
C ALA A 146 1.75 -7.16 10.01
N ALA A 147 1.03 -7.71 10.98
CA ALA A 147 -0.39 -7.46 11.15
C ALA A 147 -0.66 -6.49 12.31
N LEU A 148 -1.49 -5.48 12.04
CA LEU A 148 -1.95 -4.51 13.04
C LEU A 148 -3.37 -4.84 13.52
N GLN A 149 -3.52 -5.08 14.81
CA GLN A 149 -4.79 -5.30 15.48
C GLN A 149 -5.19 -4.05 16.26
N PHE A 150 -6.33 -3.46 15.92
CA PHE A 150 -6.84 -2.26 16.60
C PHE A 150 -7.65 -2.56 17.86
N SER A 151 -8.25 -3.75 18.00
CA SER A 151 -9.05 -4.10 19.19
C SER A 151 -8.36 -5.17 20.03
N LYS A 152 -8.10 -4.86 21.30
CA LYS A 152 -7.60 -5.81 22.31
C LYS A 152 -8.63 -6.87 22.71
N ALA A 153 -9.92 -6.53 22.66
CA ALA A 153 -11.00 -7.42 23.10
C ALA A 153 -11.32 -8.53 22.07
N ASP A 154 -11.03 -8.29 20.79
CA ASP A 154 -11.32 -9.22 19.70
C ASP A 154 -10.05 -9.88 19.16
N LEU A 155 -9.72 -11.06 19.68
CA LEU A 155 -8.60 -11.89 19.20
C LEU A 155 -8.99 -12.84 18.06
N ALA A 156 -10.25 -12.88 17.64
CA ALA A 156 -10.69 -13.79 16.58
C ALA A 156 -9.96 -13.57 15.23
N PRO A 157 -9.67 -12.32 14.80
CA PRO A 157 -8.87 -12.07 13.60
C PRO A 157 -7.47 -12.64 13.68
N ILE A 158 -6.82 -12.55 14.85
CA ILE A 158 -5.47 -13.10 15.06
C ILE A 158 -5.51 -14.63 14.98
N ARG A 159 -6.49 -15.27 15.63
CA ARG A 159 -6.66 -16.73 15.54
C ARG A 159 -6.86 -17.18 14.09
N THR A 160 -7.67 -16.44 13.34
CA THR A 160 -7.94 -16.72 11.92
C THR A 160 -6.69 -16.52 11.06
N LEU A 161 -5.89 -15.48 11.32
CA LEU A 161 -4.62 -15.26 10.66
C LEU A 161 -3.65 -16.42 10.90
N VAL A 162 -3.47 -16.83 12.17
CA VAL A 162 -2.60 -17.96 12.52
C VAL A 162 -3.07 -19.25 11.85
N ALA A 163 -4.36 -19.55 11.88
CA ALA A 163 -4.91 -20.72 11.17
C ALA A 163 -4.64 -20.66 9.66
N SER A 164 -4.79 -19.48 9.05
CA SER A 164 -4.52 -19.28 7.61
C SER A 164 -3.04 -19.46 7.27
N LEU A 165 -2.14 -19.02 8.15
CA LEU A 165 -0.70 -19.20 8.02
C LEU A 165 -0.29 -20.68 8.14
N LEU A 166 -0.94 -21.45 9.02
CA LEU A 166 -0.69 -22.89 9.16
C LEU A 166 -1.10 -23.69 7.91
N THR A 167 -2.02 -23.15 7.11
CA THR A 167 -2.43 -23.75 5.83
C THR A 167 -1.63 -23.24 4.64
N SER A 168 -0.80 -22.21 4.83
CA SER A 168 0.05 -21.67 3.75
C SER A 168 1.15 -22.65 3.38
N THR A 169 1.45 -22.74 2.09
CA THR A 169 2.59 -23.52 1.57
C THR A 169 3.90 -22.74 1.59
N ALA A 170 3.86 -21.43 1.89
CA ALA A 170 5.03 -20.60 1.99
C ALA A 170 5.72 -20.74 3.36
N ASN A 171 7.05 -20.73 3.36
CA ASN A 171 7.84 -20.73 4.59
C ASN A 171 7.73 -19.36 5.27
N LEU A 172 6.95 -19.30 6.36
CA LEU A 172 6.84 -18.09 7.17
C LEU A 172 8.17 -17.85 7.91
N THR A 173 8.86 -16.76 7.56
CA THR A 173 10.13 -16.34 8.16
C THR A 173 9.96 -15.22 9.17
N VAL A 174 8.91 -14.40 9.03
CA VAL A 174 8.60 -13.30 9.95
C VAL A 174 7.11 -13.24 10.22
N LEU A 175 6.75 -13.19 11.51
CA LEU A 175 5.41 -12.88 11.99
C LEU A 175 5.51 -11.79 13.06
N GLN A 176 5.07 -10.60 12.71
CA GLN A 176 4.93 -9.47 13.62
C GLN A 176 3.44 -9.19 13.84
N LEU A 177 3.03 -9.21 15.10
CA LEU A 177 1.67 -8.89 15.52
C LEU A 177 1.74 -7.67 16.44
N GLU A 178 1.22 -6.54 15.96
CA GLU A 178 1.12 -5.33 16.75
C GLU A 178 -0.32 -5.18 17.23
N VAL A 179 -0.51 -5.02 18.54
CA VAL A 179 -1.83 -4.79 19.14
C VAL A 179 -1.85 -3.37 19.67
N SER A 180 -2.44 -2.47 18.89
CA SER A 180 -2.61 -1.08 19.31
C SER A 180 -3.75 -1.01 20.32
N PRO A 181 -3.53 -0.48 21.55
CA PRO A 181 -4.63 -0.06 22.40
C PRO A 181 -5.29 1.16 21.76
N THR A 182 -6.38 1.00 21.02
CA THR A 182 -7.24 2.16 20.75
C THR A 182 -8.20 2.33 21.92
N ASP A 183 -7.81 3.18 22.87
CA ASP A 183 -8.72 4.02 23.63
C ASP A 183 -8.85 5.35 22.85
N TYR A 184 -9.78 5.42 21.90
CA TYR A 184 -10.21 6.68 21.25
C TYR A 184 -11.69 6.60 20.89
#